data_AF-A0AB39XL21-F1
#
_entry.id   AF-A0AB39XL21-F1
#
_cell.length_a   1.000
_cell.length_b   1.000
_cell.length_c   1.000
_cell.angle_alpha   90.00
_cell.angle_beta   90.00
_cell.angle_gamma   90.00
#
_symmetry.space_group_name_H-M   'P 1'
#
loop_
_entity.id
_entity.type
_entity.pdbx_description
1 polymer ?
#
loop_
_entity_poly.entity_id
_entity_poly.type
_entity_poly.pdbx_seq_one_letter_code
_entity_poly.pdbx_strand_id
1 'polypeptide(L)' 'MPCHRANSALDQYEQAVDEIAAACDGDLRGALRALMLLNEQLEQELELVSGIHPPHQRLH' A
#
# COMPACT_ATOMS: atom_id res chain seq x y z
N MET A 1 -10.08 14.04 22.59
CA MET A 1 -11.18 13.29 21.95
C MET A 1 -10.81 13.08 20.50
N PRO A 2 -10.48 11.85 20.05
CA PRO A 2 -10.16 11.61 18.65
C PRO A 2 -11.40 11.93 17.79
N CYS A 3 -11.20 12.68 16.71
CA CYS A 3 -12.26 13.17 15.84
C CYS A 3 -13.01 11.97 15.24
N HIS A 4 -14.35 11.96 15.29
CA HIS A 4 -15.18 10.87 14.77
C HIS A 4 -14.89 10.52 13.29
N ARG A 5 -14.39 11.50 12.52
CA ARG A 5 -13.91 11.32 11.15
C ARG A 5 -12.67 10.41 11.04
N ALA A 6 -11.77 10.44 12.02
CA ALA A 6 -10.59 9.57 12.03
C ALA A 6 -11.01 8.11 12.26
N ASN A 7 -12.00 7.87 13.13
CA ASN A 7 -12.55 6.52 13.32
C ASN A 7 -13.17 5.98 12.02
N SER A 8 -14.01 6.76 11.33
CA SER A 8 -14.62 6.31 10.07
C SER A 8 -13.61 6.03 8.94
N ALA A 9 -12.48 6.76 8.89
CA ALA A 9 -11.43 6.48 7.92
C ALA A 9 -10.70 5.17 8.25
N LEU A 10 -10.42 4.92 9.52
CA LEU A 10 -9.82 3.67 9.99
C LEU A 10 -10.74 2.48 9.73
N ASP A 11 -12.05 2.63 9.99
CA ASP A 11 -13.05 1.58 9.68
C ASP A 11 -13.05 1.21 8.19
N GLN A 12 -12.91 2.20 7.30
CA GLN A 12 -12.81 1.96 5.85
C GLN A 12 -11.52 1.24 5.46
N TYR A 13 -10.40 1.57 6.13
CA TYR A 13 -9.14 0.87 5.90
C TYR A 13 -9.19 -0.57 6.41
N GLU A 14 -9.78 -0.81 7.60
CA GLU A 14 -9.96 -2.17 8.12
C GLU A 14 -10.83 -3.01 7.19
N GLN A 15 -11.94 -2.46 6.69
CA GLN A 15 -12.79 -3.13 5.70
C GLN A 15 -12.02 -3.51 4.43
N ALA A 16 -11.22 -2.59 3.89
CA ALA A 16 -10.41 -2.86 2.71
C ALA A 16 -9.33 -3.91 2.95
N VAL A 17 -8.74 -3.93 4.15
CA VAL A 17 -7.77 -4.96 4.56
C VAL A 17 -8.43 -6.32 4.66
N ASP A 18 -9.63 -6.42 5.22
CA ASP A 18 -10.39 -7.67 5.30
C ASP A 18 -10.77 -8.21 3.92
N GLU A 19 -11.16 -7.33 2.98
CA GLU A 19 -11.43 -7.70 1.59
C GLU A 19 -10.17 -8.23 0.88
N ILE A 20 -9.02 -7.58 1.07
CA ILE A 20 -7.74 -8.03 0.55
C ILE A 20 -7.35 -9.38 1.17
N ALA A 21 -7.51 -9.53 2.49
CA ALA A 21 -7.22 -10.77 3.19
C ALA A 21 -8.09 -11.92 2.68
N ALA A 22 -9.39 -11.69 2.45
CA ALA A 22 -10.30 -12.68 1.88
C ALA A 22 -9.94 -13.04 0.43
N ALA A 23 -9.57 -12.06 -0.39
CA ALA A 23 -9.10 -12.29 -1.76
C ALA A 23 -7.78 -13.08 -1.83
N CYS A 24 -6.97 -13.02 -0.77
CA CYS A 24 -5.70 -13.71 -0.64
C CYS A 24 -5.76 -14.99 0.23
N ASP A 25 -6.96 -15.55 0.43
CA ASP A 25 -7.18 -16.79 1.21
C ASP A 25 -6.59 -16.73 2.63
N GLY A 26 -6.60 -15.53 3.23
CA GLY A 26 -6.06 -15.27 4.57
C GLY A 26 -4.55 -14.99 4.62
N ASP A 27 -3.79 -15.07 3.51
CA ASP A 27 -2.36 -14.72 3.51
C ASP A 27 -2.11 -13.22 3.31
N LEU A 28 -2.51 -12.42 4.30
CA LEU A 28 -2.29 -10.97 4.29
C LEU A 28 -0.80 -10.60 4.21
N ARG A 29 0.08 -11.44 4.79
CA ARG A 29 1.53 -11.21 4.74
C ARG A 29 2.08 -11.44 3.32
N GLY A 30 1.56 -12.44 2.61
CA GLY A 30 1.80 -12.65 1.18
C GLY A 30 1.30 -11.49 0.34
N ALA A 31 0.04 -11.07 0.56
CA ALA A 31 -0.58 -9.95 -0.15
C ALA A 31 0.22 -8.64 0.03
N LEU A 32 0.60 -8.31 1.27
CA LEU A 32 1.37 -7.13 1.58
C LEU A 32 2.76 -7.16 0.91
N ARG A 33 3.45 -8.31 0.94
CA ARG A 33 4.72 -8.46 0.24
C ARG A 33 4.57 -8.29 -1.27
N ALA A 34 3.53 -8.86 -1.86
CA ALA A 34 3.26 -8.71 -3.30
C ALA A 34 3.01 -7.24 -3.66
N LEU A 35 2.23 -6.52 -2.85
CA LEU A 35 2.00 -5.09 -3.03
C LEU A 35 3.29 -4.27 -2.90
N MET A 36 4.15 -4.58 -1.93
CA MET A 36 5.44 -3.91 -1.77
C MET A 36 6.36 -4.13 -2.98
N LEU A 37 6.47 -5.36 -3.48
CA LEU A 37 7.27 -5.67 -4.68
C LEU A 37 6.72 -4.98 -5.92
N LEU A 38 5.40 -4.97 -6.09
CA LEU A 38 4.76 -4.28 -7.21
C LEU A 38 4.99 -2.77 -7.13
N ASN A 39 4.92 -2.20 -5.92
CA ASN A 39 5.16 -0.78 -5.73
C ASN A 39 6.62 -0.41 -6.06
N GLU A 40 7.60 -1.22 -5.63
CA GLU A 40 9.01 -1.04 -5.98
C GLU A 40 9.24 -1.08 -7.50
N GLN A 41 8.61 -2.04 -8.20
CA GLN A 41 8.70 -2.11 -9.66
C GLN A 41 8.09 -0.88 -10.33
N LEU A 42 6.89 -0.47 -9.90
CA LEU A 42 6.22 0.72 -10.44
C LEU A 42 7.05 1.99 -10.21
N GLU A 43 7.70 2.10 -9.06
CA GLU A 43 8.61 3.20 -8.74
C GLU A 43 9.81 3.26 -9.70
N GLN A 44 10.42 2.13 -10.03
CA GLN A 44 11.48 2.05 -11.03
C GLN A 44 11.00 2.43 -12.43
N GLU A 45 9.82 1.95 -12.84
CA GLU A 45 9.20 2.32 -14.12
C GLU A 45 8.91 3.82 -14.18
N LEU A 46 8.45 4.41 -13.08
CA LEU A 46 8.14 5.83 -12.97
C LEU A 46 9.42 6.68 -13.03
N GLU A 47 10.50 6.25 -12.38
CA GLU A 47 11.83 6.86 -12.49
C GLU A 47 12.32 6.83 -13.94
N LEU A 48 12.20 5.68 -14.62
CA LEU A 48 12.62 5.50 -16.02
C LEU A 48 11.87 6.44 -16.98
N VAL A 49 10.55 6.56 -16.83
CA VAL A 49 9.71 7.32 -17.77
C VAL A 49 9.71 8.82 -17.48
N SER A 50 9.72 9.21 -16.20
CA SER A 50 9.55 10.62 -15.81
C SER A 50 10.82 11.30 -15.31
N GLY A 51 11.86 10.53 -14.96
CA GLY A 51 13.06 11.06 -14.30
C GLY A 51 12.79 11.57 -12.87
N ILE A 52 11.59 11.36 -12.34
CA ILE A 52 11.21 11.75 -10.98
C ILE A 52 11.58 10.61 -10.05
N HIS A 53 12.41 10.92 -9.04
CA HIS A 53 12.83 9.93 -8.05
C HIS A 53 11.75 9.71 -7.00
N PRO A 54 11.22 8.47 -6.85
CA PRO A 54 10.19 8.18 -5.87
C PRO A 54 10.72 8.33 -4.43
N PRO A 55 9.83 8.65 -3.47
CA PRO A 55 10.24 9.03 -2.12
C PRO A 55 11.00 7.92 -1.38
N HIS A 56 10.74 6.65 -1.69
CA HIS A 56 11.41 5.49 -1.07
C HIS A 56 12.85 5.32 -1.57
N GLN A 57 13.14 5.79 -2.77
CA GLN A 57 14.43 5.66 -3.44
C GLN A 57 15.33 6.88 -3.22
N ARG A 58 14.78 8.01 -2.72
CA ARG A 58 15.54 9.21 -2.30
C ARG A 58 16.46 9.00 -1.09
N LEU A 59 16.34 7.86 -0.41
CA LEU A 59 17.16 7.51 0.76
C LEU A 59 18.33 6.56 0.42
N HIS A 60 18.43 6.11 -0.84
CA HIS A 60 19.51 5.27 -1.38
C HIS A 60 20.39 6.06 -2.34
#